data_AF-Q4UDE5-F1
#
_entry.id   AF-Q4UDE5-F1
#
_cell.length_a   1.000
_cell.length_b   1.000
_cell.length_c   1.000
_cell.angle_alpha   90.00
_cell.angle_beta   90.00
_cell.angle_gamma   90.00
#
_symmetry.space_group_name_H-M   'P 1'
#
loop_
_entity.id
_entity.type
_entity.pdbx_description
1 polymer ?
#
loop_
_entity_poly.entity_id
_entity_poly.type
_entity_poly.pdbx_seq_one_letter_code
_entity_poly.pdbx_strand_id
1 'polypeptide(L)' 'MAKSKNHTNHNQSKKAHRNGIKRYKFPRKLPTKGMCPKFLRNQKFCKKHLRDSGSASGSEEE' A
#
# COMPACT_ATOMS: atom_id res chain seq x y z
N MET A 1 49.54 -13.37 10.51
CA MET A 1 48.14 -13.18 10.08
C MET A 1 47.77 -11.71 10.28
N ALA A 2 47.58 -10.95 9.20
CA ALA A 2 47.29 -9.52 9.30
C ALA A 2 45.79 -9.30 9.57
N LYS A 3 45.44 -8.53 10.59
CA LYS A 3 44.04 -8.19 10.90
C LYS A 3 43.52 -7.18 9.87
N SER A 4 42.35 -7.45 9.30
CA SER A 4 41.63 -6.54 8.39
C SER A 4 40.65 -5.66 9.17
N LYS A 5 40.03 -4.68 8.48
CA LYS A 5 39.00 -3.82 9.08
C LYS A 5 37.70 -4.59 9.26
N ASN A 6 37.19 -4.66 10.47
CA ASN A 6 36.02 -5.48 10.83
C ASN A 6 34.68 -4.89 10.34
N HIS A 7 34.56 -3.57 10.14
CA HIS A 7 33.32 -2.93 9.68
C HIS A 7 33.56 -1.56 8.99
N THR A 8 32.76 -1.24 7.97
CA THR A 8 32.74 0.10 7.35
C THR A 8 31.40 0.42 6.68
N ASN A 9 30.90 1.65 6.91
CA ASN A 9 29.72 2.21 6.23
C ASN A 9 30.11 3.19 5.10
N HIS A 10 31.41 3.33 4.80
CA HIS A 10 31.94 4.44 3.98
C HIS A 10 31.30 4.60 2.59
N ASN A 11 31.03 3.48 1.90
CA ASN A 11 30.48 3.53 0.55
C ASN A 11 28.97 3.23 0.48
N GLN A 12 28.27 3.02 1.61
CA GLN A 12 26.87 2.61 1.53
C GLN A 12 25.97 3.74 1.03
N SER A 13 26.18 4.98 1.51
CA SER A 13 25.44 6.15 1.05
C SER A 13 25.64 6.37 -0.45
N LYS A 14 26.89 6.37 -0.94
CA LYS A 14 27.17 6.52 -2.37
C LYS A 14 26.46 5.45 -3.20
N LYS A 15 26.47 4.18 -2.75
CA LYS A 15 25.75 3.09 -3.43
C LYS A 15 24.23 3.28 -3.43
N ALA A 16 23.65 3.71 -2.32
CA ALA A 16 22.20 3.96 -2.21
C ALA A 16 21.73 5.07 -3.16
N HIS A 17 22.56 6.09 -3.37
CA HIS A 17 22.24 7.22 -4.23
C HIS A 17 22.55 7.01 -5.72
N ARG A 18 23.31 5.98 -6.13
CA ARG A 18 23.62 5.71 -7.55
C ARG A 18 22.38 5.63 -8.45
N ASN A 19 21.31 5.02 -7.95
CA ASN A 19 20.03 4.89 -8.66
C ASN A 19 18.91 5.72 -8.00
N GLY A 20 19.26 6.57 -7.04
CA GLY A 20 18.35 7.29 -6.16
C GLY A 20 17.61 6.41 -5.14
N ILE A 21 17.17 7.04 -4.05
CA ILE A 21 16.31 6.39 -3.05
C ILE A 21 14.88 6.43 -3.57
N LYS A 22 14.39 5.29 -4.06
CA LYS A 22 13.03 5.19 -4.61
C LYS A 22 12.00 5.18 -3.50
N ARG A 23 11.01 6.08 -3.58
CA ARG A 23 9.84 6.08 -2.68
C ARG A 23 8.81 5.05 -3.16
N TYR A 24 8.04 4.50 -2.23
CA TYR A 24 6.90 3.65 -2.57
C TYR A 24 5.86 4.45 -3.37
N LYS A 25 5.29 3.82 -4.40
CA LYS A 25 4.25 4.44 -5.23
C LYS A 25 2.89 4.27 -4.57
N PHE A 26 2.18 5.37 -4.33
CA PHE A 26 0.84 5.32 -3.73
C PHE A 26 -0.20 4.84 -4.76
N PRO A 27 -0.87 3.69 -4.53
CA PRO A 27 -2.00 3.28 -5.35
C PRO A 27 -3.24 4.13 -5.04
N ARG A 28 -4.23 4.18 -5.96
CA ARG A 28 -5.51 4.89 -5.73
C ARG A 28 -6.27 4.37 -4.50
N LYS A 29 -6.12 3.09 -4.17
CA LYS A 29 -6.72 2.45 -2.99
C LYS A 29 -5.61 1.90 -2.12
N LEU A 30 -5.50 2.40 -0.89
CA LEU A 30 -4.53 1.94 0.09
C LEU A 30 -4.97 0.59 0.71
N PRO A 31 -4.02 -0.25 1.16
CA PRO A 31 -4.36 -1.46 1.89
C PRO A 31 -5.04 -1.12 3.21
N THR A 32 -6.13 -1.82 3.54
CA THR A 32 -6.92 -1.62 4.77
C THR A 32 -6.45 -2.49 5.94
N LYS A 33 -5.31 -3.19 5.79
CA LYS A 33 -4.73 -4.04 6.84
C LYS A 33 -4.32 -3.19 8.04
N GLY A 34 -4.80 -3.55 9.23
CA GLY A 34 -4.56 -2.79 10.47
C GLY A 34 -5.55 -1.67 10.75
N MET A 35 -6.56 -1.44 9.88
CA MET A 35 -7.65 -0.51 10.17
C MET A 35 -8.63 -1.09 11.20
N CYS A 36 -9.42 -0.21 11.82
CA CYS A 36 -10.41 -0.57 12.83
C CYS A 36 -11.38 -1.66 12.34
N PRO A 37 -11.46 -2.82 13.02
CA PRO A 37 -12.33 -3.93 12.61
C PRO A 37 -13.81 -3.56 12.57
N LYS A 38 -14.29 -2.67 13.47
CA LYS A 38 -15.68 -2.20 13.49
C LYS A 38 -16.02 -1.42 12.20
N PHE A 39 -15.11 -0.54 11.78
CA PHE A 39 -15.25 0.21 10.54
C PHE A 39 -15.25 -0.71 9.31
N LEU A 40 -14.34 -1.70 9.26
CA LEU A 40 -14.27 -2.64 8.14
C LEU A 40 -15.52 -3.53 8.04
N ARG A 41 -16.08 -3.96 9.17
CA ARG A 41 -17.35 -4.70 9.21
C ARG A 41 -18.49 -3.85 8.65
N ASN A 42 -18.64 -2.61 9.11
CA ASN A 42 -19.66 -1.70 8.60
C ASN A 42 -19.51 -1.45 7.09
N GLN A 43 -18.29 -1.11 6.64
CA GLN A 43 -18.01 -0.87 5.23
C GLN A 43 -18.35 -2.09 4.36
N LYS A 44 -18.12 -3.31 4.85
CA LYS A 44 -18.50 -4.56 4.16
C LYS A 44 -20.01 -4.66 3.98
N PHE A 45 -20.80 -4.36 5.02
CA PHE A 45 -22.27 -4.40 4.94
C PHE A 45 -22.81 -3.33 3.99
N CYS A 46 -22.36 -2.07 4.10
CA CYS A 46 -22.78 -1.01 3.19
C CYS A 46 -22.50 -1.36 1.71
N LYS A 47 -21.30 -1.87 1.42
CA LYS A 47 -20.94 -2.30 0.06
C LYS A 47 -21.73 -3.51 -0.43
N LYS A 48 -22.19 -4.39 0.47
CA LYS A 48 -23.02 -5.55 0.09
C LYS A 48 -24.38 -5.05 -0.40
N HIS A 49 -25.08 -4.27 0.41
CA HIS A 49 -26.42 -3.78 0.09
C HIS A 49 -26.44 -2.78 -1.06
N LEU A 50 -25.37 -1.98 -1.23
CA LEU A 50 -25.22 -1.10 -2.39
C LEU A 50 -25.08 -1.87 -3.72
N ARG A 51 -24.50 -3.07 -3.69
CA ARG A 51 -24.40 -3.93 -4.89
C ARG A 51 -25.73 -4.58 -5.23
N ASP A 52 -26.51 -4.93 -4.20
CA ASP A 52 -27.85 -5.50 -4.35
C ASP A 52 -28.86 -4.42 -4.82
N SER A 53 -28.66 -3.14 -4.47
CA SER A 53 -29.44 -2.01 -5.00
C SER A 53 -28.94 -1.48 -6.34
N GLY A 54 -27.63 -1.60 -6.62
CA GLY A 54 -27.02 -1.13 -7.86
C GLY A 54 -27.33 -1.98 -9.09
N SER A 55 -27.88 -3.19 -8.93
CA SER A 55 -28.49 -3.94 -10.03
C SER A 55 -29.86 -3.40 -10.46
N ALA A 56 -30.49 -2.52 -9.67
CA ALA A 56 -31.76 -1.87 -10.01
C ALA A 56 -31.58 -0.47 -10.64
N SER A 57 -30.38 0.13 -10.52
CA SER A 57 -30.08 1.49 -11.02
C SER A 57 -29.17 1.52 -12.25
N GLY A 58 -28.99 0.39 -12.94
CA GLY A 58 -28.17 0.25 -14.15
C GLY A 58 -29.00 0.00 -15.42
N SER A 59 -30.33 0.11 -15.34
CA SER A 59 -31.28 0.00 -16.45
C SER A 59 -31.87 1.35 -16.87
N GLU A 60 -31.24 2.44 -16.48
CA GLU A 60 -31.50 3.79 -16.99
C GLU A 60 -30.15 4.41 -17.30
N GLU A 61 -29.68 4.25 -18.54
CA GLU A 61 -29.29 5.35 -19.42
C GLU A 61 -28.72 4.79 -20.74
N GLU A 62 -29.12 5.48 -21.81
CA GLU A 62 -28.79 5.33 -23.24
C GLU A 62 -27.30 5.57 -23.53
#